data_AF-A0A958J4L9-F1
#
_entry.id   AF-A0A958J4L9-F1
#
_cell.length_a   1.000
_cell.length_b   1.000
_cell.length_c   1.000
_cell.angle_alpha   90.00
_cell.angle_beta   90.00
_cell.angle_gamma   90.00
#
_symmetry.space_group_name_H-M   'P 1'
#
loop_
_entity.id
_entity.type
_entity.pdbx_description
1 polymer ?
#
loop_
_entity_poly.entity_id
_entity_poly.type
_entity_poly.pdbx_seq_one_letter_code
_entity_poly.pdbx_strand_id
1 'polypeptide(L)'
;MNKFIFVALTTLLLAVSVSAQNLTVQQQQVADQVIDYVLSPYCPGRLLRDCSSSGASELRDQIRQHASQGMSKQEILEELYTIFGDDIRGAPEYAGFGWVAWLTPLLFLLGGLLLVVVWLGKQKSTVQSTDSTGQEIDPEMLERIEDELERD
;
A
#
# COMPACT_ATOMS: atom_id res chain seq x y z
N MET A 1 67.55 -6.34 6.51
CA MET A 1 66.28 -6.71 7.18
C MET A 1 65.40 -5.51 7.55
N ASN A 2 65.94 -4.36 7.95
CA ASN A 2 65.12 -3.21 8.40
C ASN A 2 64.20 -2.58 7.35
N LYS A 3 64.50 -2.71 6.05
CA LYS A 3 63.65 -2.19 4.96
C LYS A 3 62.31 -2.93 4.84
N PHE A 4 62.26 -4.24 5.10
CA PHE A 4 61.01 -5.02 5.07
C PHE A 4 60.13 -4.74 6.29
N ILE A 5 60.74 -4.46 7.44
CA ILE A 5 60.03 -4.03 8.66
C ILE A 5 59.37 -2.66 8.43
N PHE A 6 60.09 -1.69 7.84
CA PHE A 6 59.52 -0.39 7.52
C PHE A 6 58.38 -0.47 6.51
N VAL A 7 58.51 -1.28 5.46
CA VAL A 7 57.44 -1.47 4.45
C VAL A 7 56.21 -2.10 5.10
N ALA A 8 56.37 -3.16 5.90
CA ALA A 8 55.27 -3.82 6.61
C ALA A 8 54.58 -2.89 7.64
N LEU A 9 55.36 -2.04 8.32
CA LEU A 9 54.82 -1.06 9.27
C LEU A 9 54.02 0.03 8.56
N THR A 10 54.48 0.48 7.38
CA THR A 10 53.74 1.46 6.56
C THR A 10 52.47 0.88 5.93
N THR A 11 52.48 -0.36 5.44
CA THR A 11 51.24 -0.99 4.94
C THR A 11 50.24 -1.29 6.04
N LEU A 12 50.70 -1.64 7.25
CA LEU A 12 49.82 -1.81 8.40
C LEU A 12 49.17 -0.48 8.82
N LEU A 13 49.91 0.63 8.78
CA LEU A 13 49.36 1.95 9.09
C LEU A 13 48.24 2.38 8.14
N LEU A 14 48.36 2.06 6.85
CA LEU A 14 47.36 2.40 5.82
C LEU A 14 46.04 1.64 6.01
N ALA A 15 46.07 0.40 6.50
CA ALA A 15 44.87 -0.41 6.69
C ALA A 15 43.98 0.10 7.83
N VAL A 16 44.57 0.68 8.89
CA VAL A 16 43.81 1.17 10.07
C VAL A 16 42.98 2.41 9.73
N SER A 17 43.45 3.27 8.81
CA SER A 17 42.77 4.50 8.45
C SER A 17 41.47 4.28 7.65
N VAL A 18 41.33 3.18 6.92
CA VAL A 18 40.14 2.90 6.08
C VAL A 18 38.93 2.52 6.92
N SER A 19 39.11 1.75 7.99
CA SER A 19 38.00 1.29 8.84
C SER A 19 37.29 2.41 9.60
N ALA A 20 38.03 3.46 9.99
CA ALA A 20 37.46 4.61 10.68
C ALA A 20 36.60 5.51 9.77
N GLN A 21 36.94 5.59 8.48
CA GLN A 21 36.21 6.39 7.50
C GLN A 21 34.87 5.74 7.10
N ASN A 22 34.79 4.41 7.14
CA ASN A 22 33.55 3.71 6.80
C ASN A 22 32.41 4.00 7.78
N LEU A 23 32.72 4.16 9.08
CA LEU A 23 31.70 4.53 10.07
C LEU A 23 31.14 5.93 9.82
N THR A 24 31.99 6.91 9.54
CA THR A 24 31.53 8.30 9.35
C THR A 24 30.69 8.46 8.08
N VAL A 25 31.05 7.78 6.99
CA VAL A 25 30.25 7.75 5.76
C VAL A 25 28.89 7.10 6.04
N GLN A 26 28.85 5.96 6.72
CA GLN A 26 27.61 5.28 7.05
C GLN A 26 26.69 6.13 7.93
N GLN A 27 27.24 6.81 8.94
CA GLN A 27 26.48 7.71 9.82
C GLN A 27 25.90 8.90 9.06
N GLN A 28 26.68 9.53 8.16
CA GLN A 28 26.18 10.62 7.32
C GLN A 28 25.04 10.14 6.42
N GLN A 29 25.15 8.94 5.84
CA GLN A 29 24.07 8.37 5.03
C GLN A 29 22.78 8.15 5.82
N VAL A 30 22.86 7.75 7.10
CA VAL A 30 21.68 7.62 7.96
C VAL A 30 21.01 8.98 8.15
N ALA A 31 21.78 10.03 8.46
CA ALA A 31 21.25 11.37 8.64
C ALA A 31 20.54 11.87 7.37
N ASP A 32 21.17 11.73 6.21
CA ASP A 32 20.60 12.16 4.92
C ASP A 32 19.31 11.40 4.60
N GLN A 33 19.26 10.09 4.88
CA GLN A 33 18.04 9.29 4.70
C GLN A 33 16.87 9.72 5.59
N VAL A 34 17.15 10.25 6.79
CA VAL A 34 16.11 10.80 7.66
C VAL A 34 15.65 12.15 7.11
N ILE A 35 16.59 13.04 6.77
CA ILE A 35 16.32 14.41 6.28
C ILE A 35 15.52 14.40 4.97
N ASP A 36 15.75 13.43 4.10
CA ASP A 36 15.04 13.25 2.83
C ASP A 36 13.64 12.62 3.00
N TYR A 37 13.36 12.00 4.16
CA TYR A 37 12.12 11.25 4.39
C TYR A 37 11.05 12.07 5.12
N VAL A 38 11.44 12.99 6.00
CA VAL A 38 10.52 13.73 6.87
C VAL A 38 10.14 15.10 6.31
N LEU A 39 8.92 15.53 6.61
CA LEU A 39 8.48 16.91 6.36
C LEU A 39 9.07 17.86 7.40
N SER A 40 9.23 19.13 7.04
CA SER A 40 9.70 20.14 7.97
C SER A 40 8.56 20.67 8.83
N PRO A 41 8.68 20.71 10.17
CA PRO A 41 7.67 21.33 11.04
C PRO A 41 7.65 22.87 10.89
N TYR A 42 8.68 23.44 10.26
CA TYR A 42 8.83 24.89 10.06
C TYR A 42 8.35 25.35 8.67
N CYS A 43 8.16 24.43 7.73
CA CYS A 43 7.72 24.72 6.36
C CYS A 43 6.63 23.71 5.94
N PRO A 44 5.33 24.07 6.03
CA PRO A 44 4.25 23.13 5.74
C PRO A 44 4.31 22.61 4.29
N GLY A 45 4.19 21.29 4.12
CA GLY A 45 4.19 20.63 2.81
C GLY A 45 5.56 20.56 2.11
N ARG A 46 6.66 20.88 2.79
CA ARG A 46 8.03 20.79 2.26
C ARG A 46 8.83 19.75 3.02
N LEU A 47 9.69 19.01 2.31
CA LEU A 47 10.66 18.11 2.94
C LEU A 47 11.66 18.89 3.79
N LEU A 48 12.17 18.24 4.83
CA LEU A 48 13.17 18.85 5.71
C LEU A 48 14.43 19.25 4.93
N ARG A 49 14.84 18.50 3.90
CA ARG A 49 15.94 18.90 2.99
C ARG A 49 15.73 20.27 2.30
N ASP A 50 14.49 20.66 1.98
CA ASP A 50 14.20 21.81 1.10
C ASP A 50 13.71 23.08 1.86
N CYS A 51 13.60 23.01 3.19
CA CYS A 51 13.17 24.14 4.02
C CYS A 51 14.36 25.01 4.45
N SER A 52 14.48 26.25 3.99
CA SER A 52 15.60 27.13 4.31
C SER A 52 15.45 27.90 5.64
N SER A 53 14.55 27.48 6.53
CA SER A 53 14.37 28.14 7.83
C SER A 53 15.54 27.84 8.78
N SER A 54 15.81 28.75 9.71
CA SER A 54 16.84 28.55 10.74
C SER A 54 16.54 27.32 11.61
N GLY A 55 15.27 27.14 12.00
CA GLY A 55 14.82 25.97 12.76
C GLY A 55 15.03 24.65 12.00
N ALA A 56 14.79 24.64 10.68
CA ALA A 56 15.04 23.45 9.87
C ALA A 56 16.55 23.15 9.75
N SER A 57 17.40 24.18 9.71
CA SER A 57 18.85 23.99 9.72
C SER A 57 19.31 23.35 11.03
N GLU A 58 18.88 23.90 12.16
CA GLU A 58 19.20 23.38 13.49
C GLU A 58 18.75 21.92 13.65
N LEU A 59 17.54 21.60 13.19
CA LEU A 59 17.03 20.23 13.24
C LEU A 59 17.85 19.25 12.39
N ARG A 60 18.34 19.66 11.21
CA ARG A 60 19.24 18.82 10.41
C ARG A 60 20.57 18.58 11.12
N ASP A 61 21.08 19.58 11.82
CA ASP A 61 22.33 19.46 12.56
C ASP A 61 22.17 18.52 13.77
N GLN A 62 21.03 18.57 14.45
CA GLN A 62 20.66 17.59 15.49
C GLN A 62 20.57 16.17 14.92
N ILE A 63 19.89 15.96 13.78
CA ILE A 63 19.81 14.65 13.13
C ILE A 63 21.20 14.12 12.77
N ARG A 64 22.08 14.97 12.23
CA ARG A 64 23.48 14.59 11.93
C ARG A 64 24.24 14.23 13.19
N GLN A 65 24.00 14.94 14.29
CA GLN A 65 24.61 14.63 15.58
C GLN A 65 24.12 13.26 16.09
N HIS A 66 22.82 12.97 16.03
CA HIS A 66 22.25 11.69 16.47
C HIS A 66 22.81 10.53 15.63
N ALA A 67 22.90 10.72 14.31
CA ALA A 67 23.51 9.73 13.43
C ALA A 67 25.01 9.53 13.73
N SER A 68 25.76 10.60 14.05
CA SER A 68 27.17 10.51 14.45
C SER A 68 27.39 9.75 15.77
N GLN A 69 26.37 9.73 16.63
CA GLN A 69 26.36 8.93 17.86
C GLN A 69 26.06 7.44 17.60
N GLY A 70 25.76 7.06 16.36
CA GLY A 70 25.46 5.68 15.97
C GLY A 70 23.99 5.29 16.07
N MET A 71 23.08 6.26 16.27
CA MET A 71 21.65 5.98 16.25
C MET A 71 21.19 5.51 14.87
N SER A 72 20.29 4.55 14.85
CA SER A 72 19.69 4.05 13.61
C SER A 72 18.64 5.03 13.06
N LYS A 73 18.32 4.89 11.76
CA LYS A 73 17.28 5.67 11.10
C LYS A 73 15.95 5.62 11.86
N GLN A 74 15.56 4.42 12.31
CA GLN A 74 14.28 4.19 12.99
C GLN A 74 14.23 4.88 14.34
N GLU A 75 15.31 4.80 15.13
CA GLU A 75 15.38 5.48 16.44
C GLU A 75 15.27 7.00 16.30
N ILE A 76 15.97 7.58 15.33
CA ILE A 76 15.90 9.01 15.05
C ILE A 76 14.47 9.40 14.63
N LEU A 77 13.83 8.62 13.75
CA LEU A 77 12.46 8.91 13.31
C LEU A 77 11.45 8.85 14.47
N GLU A 78 11.54 7.82 15.32
CA GLU A 78 10.66 7.65 16.47
C GLU A 78 10.79 8.82 17.45
N GLU A 79 12.03 9.27 17.70
CA GLU A 79 12.30 10.45 18.54
C GLU A 79 11.69 11.71 17.93
N LEU A 80 11.89 11.94 16.63
CA LEU A 80 11.28 13.08 15.94
C LEU A 80 9.75 13.04 16.04
N TYR A 81 9.12 11.88 15.81
CA TYR A 81 7.66 11.74 15.94
C TYR A 81 7.17 11.96 17.36
N THR A 82 7.96 11.57 18.37
CA THR A 82 7.63 11.83 19.77
C THR A 82 7.63 13.33 20.08
N ILE A 83 8.54 14.10 19.47
CA ILE A 83 8.71 15.53 19.73
C ILE A 83 7.73 16.38 18.91
N PHE A 84 7.57 16.10 17.62
CA PHE A 84 6.83 16.93 16.66
C PHE A 84 5.47 16.34 16.24
N GLY A 85 5.18 15.08 16.57
CA GLY A 85 3.91 14.42 16.24
C GLY A 85 3.78 14.05 14.75
N ASP A 86 2.53 13.94 14.29
CA ASP A 86 2.21 13.46 12.93
C ASP A 86 2.51 14.48 11.82
N ASP A 87 2.68 15.76 12.15
CA ASP A 87 2.88 16.85 11.18
C ASP A 87 4.17 16.69 10.35
N ILE A 88 5.13 15.92 10.85
CA ILE A 88 6.41 15.63 10.19
C ILE A 88 6.42 14.30 9.42
N ARG A 89 5.37 13.47 9.55
CA ARG A 89 5.29 12.19 8.82
C ARG A 89 5.05 12.46 7.34
N GLY A 90 6.00 12.03 6.50
CA GLY A 90 5.84 12.01 5.05
C GLY A 90 4.81 10.98 4.55
N ALA A 91 4.41 10.02 5.40
CA ALA A 91 3.42 9.00 5.07
C ALA A 91 2.47 8.78 6.26
N PRO A 92 1.14 8.71 6.03
CA PRO A 92 0.18 8.44 7.09
C PRO A 92 0.47 7.09 7.74
N GLU A 93 0.40 7.01 9.07
CA GLU A 93 0.43 5.72 9.76
C GLU A 93 -0.73 4.88 9.25
N TYR A 94 -0.44 3.71 8.69
CA TYR A 94 -1.46 2.69 8.40
C TYR A 94 -2.04 2.06 9.69
N ALA A 95 -2.04 2.79 10.81
CA ALA A 95 -2.46 2.33 12.13
C ALA A 95 -3.93 2.71 12.37
N GLY A 96 -4.86 2.00 11.74
CA GLY A 96 -6.27 2.12 12.07
C GLY A 96 -7.21 1.73 10.95
N PHE A 97 -8.01 2.69 10.50
CA PHE A 97 -9.17 2.47 9.63
C PHE A 97 -8.84 2.14 8.15
N GLY A 98 -7.57 2.10 7.76
CA GLY A 98 -7.16 1.79 6.39
C GLY A 98 -7.69 0.44 5.89
N TRP A 99 -7.74 -0.57 6.77
CA TRP A 99 -8.28 -1.89 6.45
C TRP A 99 -9.81 -1.89 6.30
N VAL A 100 -10.53 -1.09 7.10
CA VAL A 100 -12.00 -0.97 6.99
C VAL A 100 -12.39 -0.30 5.67
N ALA A 101 -11.66 0.74 5.27
CA ALA A 101 -11.85 1.39 3.96
C ALA A 101 -11.67 0.40 2.79
N TRP A 102 -10.78 -0.59 2.94
CA TRP A 102 -10.60 -1.67 1.97
C TRP A 102 -11.65 -2.78 2.07
N LEU A 103 -12.16 -3.05 3.28
CA LEU A 103 -13.18 -4.07 3.53
C LEU A 103 -14.57 -3.61 3.03
N THR A 104 -14.87 -2.31 3.14
CA THR A 104 -16.14 -1.71 2.69
C THR A 104 -16.53 -2.05 1.24
N PRO A 105 -15.69 -1.82 0.21
CA PRO A 105 -16.06 -2.15 -1.17
C PRO A 105 -16.30 -3.64 -1.36
N LEU A 106 -15.52 -4.51 -0.70
CA LEU A 106 -15.71 -5.96 -0.79
C LEU A 106 -17.02 -6.42 -0.13
N LEU A 107 -17.33 -5.88 1.05
CA LEU A 107 -18.58 -6.16 1.76
C LEU A 107 -19.80 -5.70 0.97
N PHE A 108 -19.72 -4.52 0.36
CA PHE A 108 -20.82 -3.95 -0.43
C PHE A 108 -21.08 -4.79 -1.69
N LEU A 109 -20.02 -5.25 -2.35
CA LEU A 109 -20.11 -6.07 -3.55
C LEU A 109 -20.68 -7.47 -3.23
N LEU A 110 -20.19 -8.12 -2.17
CA LEU A 110 -20.73 -9.41 -1.69
C LEU A 110 -22.18 -9.28 -1.20
N GLY A 111 -22.49 -8.25 -0.42
CA GLY A 111 -23.83 -7.98 0.09
C GLY A 111 -24.83 -7.68 -1.03
N GLY A 112 -24.44 -6.86 -2.01
CA GLY A 112 -25.24 -6.57 -3.20
C GLY A 112 -25.50 -7.81 -4.05
N LEU A 113 -24.47 -8.63 -4.29
CA LEU A 113 -24.60 -9.88 -5.03
C LEU A 113 -25.55 -10.86 -4.33
N LEU A 114 -25.42 -11.02 -3.01
CA LEU A 114 -26.31 -11.87 -2.21
C LEU A 114 -27.76 -11.40 -2.28
N LEU A 115 -28.01 -10.09 -2.17
CA LEU A 115 -29.35 -9.50 -2.30
C LEU A 115 -29.98 -9.83 -3.65
N VAL A 116 -29.23 -9.66 -4.74
CA VAL A 116 -29.69 -9.95 -6.10
C VAL A 116 -30.02 -11.43 -6.26
N VAL A 117 -29.14 -12.34 -5.82
CA VAL A 117 -29.34 -13.79 -5.90
C VAL A 117 -30.57 -14.24 -5.10
N VAL A 118 -30.75 -13.73 -3.89
CA VAL A 118 -31.93 -14.05 -3.05
C VAL A 118 -33.20 -13.50 -3.69
N TRP A 119 -33.18 -12.29 -4.25
CA TRP A 119 -34.35 -11.68 -4.86
C TRP A 119 -34.81 -12.44 -6.13
N LEU A 120 -33.87 -12.75 -7.04
CA LEU A 120 -34.12 -13.61 -8.21
C LEU A 120 -34.60 -15.00 -7.79
N GLY A 121 -34.05 -15.53 -6.69
CA GLY A 121 -34.44 -16.82 -6.13
C GLY A 121 -35.85 -16.87 -5.55
N LYS A 122 -36.46 -15.73 -5.21
CA LYS A 122 -37.84 -15.63 -4.74
C LYS A 122 -38.85 -15.46 -5.88
N GLN A 123 -38.39 -15.07 -7.07
CA GLN A 123 -39.26 -14.83 -8.25
C GLN A 123 -39.53 -16.11 -9.06
N LYS A 124 -38.71 -17.16 -8.90
CA LYS A 124 -38.89 -18.47 -9.54
C LYS A 124 -40.03 -19.33 -8.98
N SER A 125 -40.80 -18.83 -8.00
CA SER A 125 -42.02 -19.49 -7.52
C SER A 125 -43.29 -19.04 -8.27
N THR A 126 -43.16 -18.19 -9.31
CA THR A 126 -44.28 -17.78 -10.20
C THR A 126 -43.89 -17.88 -11.68
N VAL A 127 -43.15 -18.94 -12.02
CA VAL A 127 -43.20 -19.53 -13.37
C VAL A 127 -43.71 -20.95 -13.14
N GLN A 128 -44.96 -21.08 -12.70
CA GLN A 128 -46.04 -21.51 -13.58
C GLN A 128 -45.54 -22.55 -14.58
N SER A 129 -45.72 -23.81 -14.17
CA SER A 129 -45.87 -24.94 -15.08
C SER A 129 -46.91 -24.57 -16.14
N THR A 130 -46.46 -24.05 -17.29
CA THR A 130 -47.20 -24.25 -18.53
C THR A 130 -46.87 -25.67 -18.97
N ASP A 131 -47.71 -26.56 -18.44
CA ASP A 131 -48.21 -27.75 -19.09
C ASP A 131 -47.68 -27.95 -20.53
N SER A 132 -46.68 -28.80 -20.65
CA SER A 132 -46.27 -29.42 -21.91
C SER A 132 -46.53 -30.91 -21.77
N THR A 133 -47.79 -31.32 -21.81
CA THR A 133 -48.15 -32.71 -22.15
C THR A 133 -49.52 -32.73 -22.83
N GLY A 134 -49.51 -32.81 -24.17
CA GLY A 134 -50.59 -33.39 -24.96
C GLY A 134 -51.87 -32.57 -25.04
N GLN A 135 -51.89 -31.55 -25.89
CA GLN A 135 -53.15 -31.09 -26.47
C GLN A 135 -53.65 -32.20 -27.40
N GLU A 136 -54.53 -33.06 -26.87
CA GLU A 136 -55.34 -33.98 -27.67
C GLU A 136 -56.10 -33.13 -28.68
N ILE A 137 -55.81 -33.34 -29.97
CA ILE A 137 -56.41 -32.55 -31.04
C ILE A 137 -57.90 -32.90 -31.05
N ASP A 138 -58.73 -31.88 -30.78
CA ASP A 138 -60.18 -31.98 -30.81
C ASP A 138 -60.62 -32.54 -32.18
N PRO A 139 -61.38 -33.66 -32.22
CA PRO A 139 -61.80 -34.30 -33.46
C PRO A 139 -62.55 -33.34 -34.41
N GLU A 140 -63.21 -32.30 -33.87
CA GLU A 140 -63.87 -31.26 -34.66
C GLU A 140 -62.88 -30.43 -35.50
N MET A 141 -61.65 -30.18 -34.99
CA MET A 141 -60.63 -29.45 -35.74
C MET A 141 -59.99 -30.31 -36.84
N LEU A 142 -59.88 -31.62 -36.64
CA LEU A 142 -59.35 -32.53 -37.66
C LEU A 142 -60.29 -32.63 -38.86
N GLU A 143 -61.59 -32.74 -38.61
CA GLU A 143 -62.62 -32.79 -39.66
C GLU A 143 -62.60 -31.51 -40.53
N ARG A 144 -62.41 -30.34 -39.90
CA ARG A 144 -62.29 -29.07 -40.61
C ARG A 144 -61.05 -28.98 -41.52
N ILE A 145 -59.93 -29.56 -41.09
CA ILE A 145 -58.69 -29.58 -41.87
C ILE A 145 -58.85 -30.51 -43.08
N GLU A 146 -59.53 -31.64 -42.92
CA GLU A 146 -59.74 -32.62 -43.99
C GLU A 146 -60.66 -32.07 -45.09
N ASP A 147 -61.75 -31.38 -44.71
CA ASP A 147 -62.64 -30.67 -45.63
C ASP A 147 -61.92 -29.58 -46.46
N GLU A 148 -60.89 -28.94 -45.89
CA GLU A 148 -60.10 -27.92 -46.58
C GLU A 148 -59.09 -28.52 -47.57
N LEU A 149 -58.61 -29.75 -47.33
CA LEU A 149 -57.68 -30.46 -48.22
C LEU A 149 -58.39 -31.10 -49.42
N GLU A 150 -59.66 -31.50 -49.31
CA GLU A 150 -60.43 -32.04 -50.43
C GLU A 150 -60.95 -30.97 -51.40
N ARG A 151 -60.86 -29.68 -51.02
CA ARG A 151 -61.39 -28.55 -51.79
C ARG A 151 -60.37 -27.92 -52.77
N ASP A 152 -59.10 -28.32 -52.69
CA ASP A 152 -57.99 -27.95 -53.59
C ASP A 152 -57.64 -29.09 -54.57
#